data_AF-A0A5J4FCT9-F1
#
_entry.id   AF-A0A5J4FCT9-F1
#
_cell.length_a   1.000
_cell.length_b   1.000
_cell.length_c   1.000
_cell.angle_alpha   90.00
_cell.angle_beta   90.00
_cell.angle_gamma   90.00
#
_symmetry.space_group_name_H-M   'P 1'
#
loop_
_entity.id
_entity.type
_entity.pdbx_description
1 polymer ?
#
loop_
_entity_poly.entity_id
_entity_poly.type
_entity_poly.pdbx_seq_one_letter_code
_entity_poly.pdbx_strand_id
1 'polypeptide(L)' 'MVTELTEKIKSSLKDAAKKLTGFKKRAFMAQVTIDYFNSSLRLAETELGWSRQAIATGLKEL' A
#
# COMPACT_ATOMS: atom_id res chain seq x y z
N MET A 1 2.25 -2.77 -17.09
CA MET A 1 1.09 -3.68 -17.00
C MET A 1 0.43 -3.44 -15.66
N VAL A 2 -0.85 -3.06 -15.63
CA VAL A 2 -1.62 -3.06 -14.38
C VAL A 2 -2.13 -4.49 -14.23
N THR A 3 -1.48 -5.29 -13.40
CA THR A 3 -2.03 -6.57 -12.98
C THR A 3 -3.33 -6.26 -12.23
N GLU A 4 -4.47 -6.68 -12.77
CA GLU A 4 -5.75 -6.56 -12.08
C GLU A 4 -5.63 -7.24 -10.70
N LEU A 5 -5.58 -6.43 -9.64
CA LEU A 5 -5.61 -6.95 -8.29
C LEU A 5 -6.99 -7.55 -8.08
N THR A 6 -7.04 -8.88 -7.94
CA THR A 6 -8.26 -9.54 -7.49
C THR A 6 -8.61 -9.08 -6.07
N GLU A 7 -9.90 -9.05 -5.73
CA GLU A 7 -10.37 -8.68 -4.39
C GLU A 7 -9.74 -9.53 -3.29
N LYS A 8 -9.41 -10.80 -3.59
CA LYS A 8 -8.69 -11.69 -2.68
C LYS A 8 -7.30 -11.14 -2.33
N ILE A 9 -6.54 -10.69 -3.32
CA ILE A 9 -5.20 -10.11 -3.11
C ILE A 9 -5.33 -8.79 -2.33
N LYS A 10 -6.27 -7.91 -2.69
CA LYS A 10 -6.52 -6.66 -1.95
C LYS A 10 -6.81 -6.94 -0.48
N SER A 11 -7.64 -7.94 -0.19
CA SER A 11 -7.97 -8.35 1.17
C SER A 11 -6.72 -8.84 1.93
N SER A 12 -5.90 -9.70 1.32
CA SER A 12 -4.65 -10.17 1.93
C SER A 12 -3.66 -9.04 2.21
N LEU A 13 -3.51 -8.06 1.31
CA LEU A 13 -2.66 -6.89 1.53
C LEU A 13 -3.17 -6.01 2.68
N LYS A 14 -4.50 -5.78 2.74
CA LYS A 14 -5.13 -5.04 3.83
C LYS A 14 -4.91 -5.74 5.18
N ASP A 15 -5.05 -7.06 5.21
CA ASP A 15 -4.81 -7.87 6.41
C ASP A 15 -3.35 -7.83 6.86
N ALA A 16 -2.40 -7.97 5.92
CA ALA A 16 -0.98 -7.83 6.21
C ALA A 16 -0.64 -6.44 6.80
N ALA A 17 -1.16 -5.36 6.21
CA ALA A 17 -0.94 -4.01 6.71
C ALA A 17 -1.58 -3.77 8.10
N LYS A 18 -2.66 -4.47 8.45
CA LYS A 18 -3.27 -4.41 9.80
C LYS A 18 -2.40 -5.09 10.86
N LYS A 19 -1.68 -6.15 10.49
CA LYS A 19 -0.78 -6.89 11.39
C LYS A 19 0.55 -6.17 11.64
N LEU A 20 0.93 -5.24 10.77
CA LEU A 20 2.12 -4.41 10.93
C LEU A 20 1.81 -3.13 11.71
N THR A 21 2.83 -2.56 12.35
CA THR A 21 2.73 -1.28 13.09
C THR A 21 3.92 -0.37 12.80
N GLY A 22 3.75 0.92 13.09
CA GLY A 22 4.82 1.93 13.00
C GLY A 22 5.46 2.02 11.61
N PHE A 23 6.79 2.15 11.61
CA PHE A 23 7.62 2.24 10.39
C PHE A 23 7.41 1.03 9.46
N LYS A 24 7.41 -0.20 9.98
CA LYS A 24 7.26 -1.42 9.17
C LYS A 24 5.96 -1.42 8.36
N LYS A 25 4.88 -0.92 8.95
CA LYS A 25 3.60 -0.77 8.25
C LYS A 25 3.70 0.22 7.10
N ARG A 26 4.33 1.39 7.33
CA ARG A 26 4.47 2.43 6.30
C ARG A 26 5.37 1.99 5.16
N ALA A 27 6.51 1.36 5.47
CA ALA A 27 7.42 0.79 4.48
C ALA A 27 6.72 -0.28 3.63
N PHE A 28 5.94 -1.19 4.25
CA PHE A 28 5.14 -2.18 3.53
C PHE A 28 4.13 -1.51 2.58
N MET A 29 3.37 -0.53 3.09
CA MET A 29 2.39 0.18 2.28
C MET A 29 3.03 0.94 1.12
N ALA A 30 4.20 1.53 1.35
CA ALA A 30 4.99 2.22 0.33
C ALA A 30 5.48 1.26 -0.76
N GLN A 31 6.07 0.12 -0.38
CA GLN A 31 6.54 -0.89 -1.33
C GLN A 31 5.39 -1.44 -2.18
N VAL A 32 4.27 -1.81 -1.57
CA VAL A 32 3.06 -2.24 -2.29
C VAL A 32 2.55 -1.15 -3.25
N THR A 33 2.66 0.12 -2.87
CA THR A 33 2.26 1.24 -3.73
C THR A 33 3.17 1.39 -4.95
N ILE A 34 4.47 1.16 -4.79
CA ILE A 34 5.43 1.10 -5.91
C ILE A 34 5.09 -0.07 -6.83
N ASP A 35 4.96 -1.28 -6.26
CA ASP A 35 4.87 -2.52 -7.01
C ASP A 35 3.57 -2.63 -7.81
N TYR A 36 2.43 -2.22 -7.22
CA TYR A 36 1.11 -2.50 -7.78
C TYR A 36 0.37 -1.26 -8.29
N PHE A 37 0.80 -0.06 -7.91
CA PHE A 37 0.07 1.18 -8.21
C PHE A 37 0.93 2.23 -8.91
N ASN A 38 2.09 1.88 -9.47
CA ASN A 38 3.02 2.82 -10.11
C ASN A 38 3.33 4.04 -9.22
N SER A 39 3.51 3.80 -7.91
CA SER A 39 3.73 4.84 -6.91
C SER A 39 2.55 5.83 -6.74
N SER A 40 1.37 5.55 -7.32
CA SER A 40 0.19 6.41 -7.23
C SER A 40 -0.51 6.27 -5.89
N LEU A 41 -0.29 7.25 -5.02
CA LEU A 41 -0.93 7.35 -3.71
C LEU A 41 -2.46 7.39 -3.81
N ARG A 42 -2.99 8.04 -4.86
CA ARG A 42 -4.44 8.14 -5.08
C ARG A 42 -5.03 6.76 -5.37
N LEU A 43 -4.38 5.95 -6.22
CA LEU A 43 -4.87 4.61 -6.54
C LEU A 43 -4.79 3.69 -5.32
N ALA A 44 -3.70 3.73 -4.57
CA ALA A 44 -3.56 2.94 -3.35
C ALA A 44 -4.63 3.31 -2.30
N GLU A 45 -5.01 4.58 -2.18
CA GLU A 45 -6.11 4.99 -1.33
C GLU A 45 -7.46 4.47 -1.86
N THR A 46 -7.76 4.62 -3.14
CA THR A 46 -9.02 4.16 -3.74
C THR A 46 -9.21 2.64 -3.62
N GLU A 47 -8.16 1.88 -3.90
CA GLU A 47 -8.22 0.41 -3.96
C GLU A 47 -8.04 -0.24 -2.58
N LEU A 48 -7.12 0.30 -1.77
CA LEU A 48 -6.74 -0.29 -0.48
C LEU A 48 -7.25 0.48 0.75
N GLY A 49 -7.83 1.67 0.59
CA GLY A 49 -8.30 2.50 1.71
C GLY A 49 -7.16 3.02 2.58
N TRP A 50 -5.95 3.11 2.03
CA TRP A 50 -4.75 3.47 2.75
C TRP A 50 -4.50 4.98 2.73
N SER A 51 -4.10 5.54 3.89
CA SER A 51 -3.79 6.96 4.01
C SER A 51 -2.62 7.35 3.10
N ARG A 52 -2.86 8.31 2.20
CA ARG A 52 -1.82 8.87 1.32
C ARG A 52 -0.63 9.41 2.11
N GLN A 53 -0.88 10.01 3.28
CA GLN A 53 0.18 10.55 4.15
C GLN A 53 1.05 9.43 4.72
N ALA A 54 0.45 8.32 5.18
CA ALA A 54 1.20 7.19 5.69
C ALA A 54 2.09 6.55 4.61
N ILE A 55 1.57 6.44 3.39
CA ILE A 55 2.33 5.92 2.24
C ILE A 55 3.45 6.89 1.85
N ALA A 56 3.18 8.20 1.77
CA ALA A 56 4.19 9.21 1.44
C ALA A 56 5.32 9.27 2.48
N THR A 57 4.99 9.13 3.77
CA THR A 57 6.01 8.99 4.81
C THR A 57 6.81 7.71 4.60
N GLY A 58 6.15 6.57 4.36
CA GLY A 58 6.83 5.31 4.07
C GLY A 58 7.78 5.39 2.87
N LEU A 59 7.39 6.08 1.79
CA LEU A 59 8.25 6.28 0.61
C LEU A 59 9.51 7.09 0.91
N LYS A 60 9.48 7.98 1.91
CA LYS A 60 10.65 8.74 2.36
C LYS A 60 11.54 7.96 3.33
N GLU A 61 11.00 6.92 3.95
CA GLU A 61 11.69 6.09 4.93
C GLU A 61 12.25 4.79 4.31
N LEU A 62 11.91 4.48 3.05
CA LEU A 62 12.54 3.44 2.23
C LEU A 62 13.95 3.88 1.81
#